data_AF-A0A2P5GVU2-F1
#
_entry.id   AF-A0A2P5GVU2-F1
#
_cell.length_a   1.000
_cell.length_b   1.000
_cell.length_c   1.000
_cell.angle_alpha   90.00
_cell.angle_beta   90.00
_cell.angle_gamma   90.00
#
_symmetry.space_group_name_H-M   'P 1'
#
loop_
_entity.id
_entity.type
_entity.pdbx_description
1 polymer ?
#
loop_
_entity_poly.entity_id
_entity_poly.type
_entity_poly.pdbx_seq_one_letter_code
_entity_poly.pdbx_strand_id
1 'polypeptide(L)'
;MSSVSVTERNQTPTDVFKKSSYLPTSIPLSQDKINRLLAGEEPAASTQLSQQAMEQSQKEVLQARNSIIELNQNKTNAVVNDIDTYFSGMLSHSSLSSLDMGGLISEALQTPGGQGNSTTMSMDLSLTQAKLNYLVQKFTPAEQQAAGFSEINNYIAQKASAQDAVLKDLTSASLAIAKQTGDKEGETGFSQQLDLLNAGQHASQNERRDMLSLTRSTSDSAAWFSGLRQMSRTSDDADFFKDITSSHVAALQQQWNTFMQSVAAIAA
;
A
#
# COMPACT_ATOMS: atom_id res chain seq x y z
N MET A 1 25.96 -27.43 32.21
CA MET A 1 26.20 -26.34 31.24
C MET A 1 25.65 -26.83 29.92
N SER A 2 24.42 -26.42 29.58
CA SER A 2 23.72 -26.91 28.41
C SER A 2 23.37 -25.71 27.54
N SER A 3 24.03 -25.63 26.40
CA SER A 3 23.77 -24.70 25.31
C SER A 3 22.50 -25.08 24.59
N VAL A 4 21.54 -24.16 24.51
CA VAL A 4 20.38 -24.26 23.61
C VAL A 4 20.57 -23.23 22.52
N SER A 5 20.81 -23.71 21.31
CA SER A 5 20.81 -22.90 20.08
C SER A 5 19.37 -22.60 19.70
N VAL A 6 19.02 -21.32 19.63
CA VAL A 6 17.76 -20.84 19.08
C VAL A 6 17.92 -20.69 17.57
N THR A 7 17.23 -21.54 16.81
CA THR A 7 17.09 -21.36 15.36
C THR A 7 15.95 -20.39 15.12
N GLU A 8 16.28 -19.15 14.76
CA GLU A 8 15.34 -18.15 14.27
C GLU A 8 14.64 -18.68 13.00
N ARG A 9 13.32 -18.89 13.06
CA ARG A 9 12.50 -19.05 11.86
C ARG A 9 12.22 -17.67 11.29
N ASN A 10 12.98 -17.28 10.27
CA ASN A 10 12.62 -16.19 9.37
C ASN A 10 11.30 -16.55 8.66
N GLN A 11 10.17 -16.07 9.19
CA GLN A 11 8.91 -16.00 8.45
C GLN A 11 8.76 -14.56 7.95
N THR A 12 9.10 -14.35 6.68
CA THR A 12 8.80 -13.10 5.98
C THR A 12 7.27 -12.95 5.91
N PRO A 13 6.70 -11.81 6.35
CA PRO A 13 5.27 -11.58 6.26
C PRO A 13 4.82 -11.69 4.81
N THR A 14 3.92 -12.61 4.51
CA THR A 14 3.30 -12.75 3.19
C THR A 14 2.38 -11.56 2.95
N ASP A 15 2.89 -10.58 2.22
CA ASP A 15 2.11 -9.49 1.64
C ASP A 15 1.01 -10.07 0.75
N VAL A 16 -0.25 -9.73 1.04
CA VAL A 16 -1.43 -10.14 0.24
C VAL A 16 -1.41 -9.59 -1.19
N PHE A 17 -0.50 -8.65 -1.50
CA PHE A 17 -0.23 -8.16 -2.86
C PHE A 17 0.90 -8.92 -3.57
N LYS A 18 1.72 -9.70 -2.86
CA LYS A 18 2.72 -10.60 -3.46
C LYS A 18 2.08 -11.96 -3.76
N LYS A 19 2.45 -12.55 -4.90
CA LYS A 19 2.06 -13.93 -5.23
C LYS A 19 2.69 -14.88 -4.20
N SER A 20 1.88 -15.64 -3.46
CA SER A 20 2.38 -16.54 -2.42
C SER A 20 3.28 -17.63 -3.01
N SER A 21 4.51 -17.71 -2.52
CA SER A 21 5.49 -18.75 -2.84
C SER A 21 5.34 -20.01 -1.96
N TYR A 22 4.36 -20.03 -1.04
CA TYR A 22 4.04 -21.18 -0.21
C TYR A 22 3.01 -22.08 -0.89
N LEU A 23 3.44 -22.78 -1.94
CA LEU A 23 2.80 -24.04 -2.33
C LEU A 23 3.70 -25.16 -1.79
N PRO A 24 3.28 -25.95 -0.78
CA PRO A 24 4.04 -27.13 -0.40
C PRO A 24 4.06 -28.12 -1.57
N THR A 25 5.23 -28.30 -2.20
CA THR A 25 5.45 -29.24 -3.31
C THR A 25 5.67 -30.68 -2.85
N SER A 26 5.64 -30.96 -1.54
CA SER A 26 5.56 -32.33 -1.02
C SER A 26 4.96 -32.35 0.39
N ILE A 27 4.06 -33.33 0.62
CA ILE A 27 3.48 -33.60 1.95
C ILE A 27 4.26 -34.77 2.55
N PRO A 28 4.99 -34.60 3.66
CA PRO A 28 5.57 -35.74 4.36
C PRO A 28 4.47 -36.62 4.95
N LEU A 29 4.45 -37.89 4.59
CA LEU A 29 3.54 -38.89 5.17
C LEU A 29 4.11 -39.35 6.52
N SER A 30 3.28 -39.35 7.57
CA SER A 30 3.66 -39.90 8.88
C SER A 30 3.75 -41.43 8.83
N GLN A 31 4.59 -42.03 9.68
CA GLN A 31 4.79 -43.48 9.75
C GLN A 31 3.47 -44.24 10.01
N ASP A 32 2.57 -43.62 10.76
CA ASP A 32 1.21 -44.11 11.01
C ASP A 32 0.33 -44.20 9.75
N LYS A 33 0.55 -43.32 8.75
CA LYS A 33 -0.14 -43.40 7.46
C LYS A 33 0.44 -44.50 6.56
N ILE A 34 1.74 -44.73 6.64
CA ILE A 34 2.42 -45.82 5.93
C ILE A 34 1.95 -47.17 6.46
N ASN A 35 1.86 -47.32 7.78
CA ASN A 35 1.41 -48.57 8.41
C ASN A 35 -0.06 -48.89 8.11
N ARG A 36 -0.93 -47.87 7.98
CA ARG A 36 -2.34 -48.05 7.61
C ARG A 36 -2.56 -48.43 6.15
N LEU A 37 -1.76 -47.87 5.23
CA LEU A 37 -1.73 -48.27 3.82
C LEU A 37 -1.23 -49.72 3.63
N LEU A 38 -0.25 -50.15 4.44
CA LEU A 38 0.25 -51.53 4.43
C LEU A 38 -0.75 -52.54 5.03
N ALA A 39 -1.66 -52.08 5.89
CA ALA A 39 -2.71 -52.90 6.51
C ALA A 39 -3.97 -53.07 5.65
N GLY A 40 -4.06 -52.43 4.48
CA GLY A 40 -5.20 -52.55 3.57
C GLY A 40 -6.48 -51.88 4.09
N GLU A 41 -6.38 -51.01 5.09
CA GLU A 41 -7.51 -50.22 5.58
C GLU A 41 -7.76 -49.06 4.62
N GLU A 42 -8.97 -48.99 4.02
CA GLU A 42 -9.39 -47.79 3.30
C GLU A 42 -9.33 -46.58 4.23
N PRO A 43 -8.67 -45.48 3.85
CA PRO A 43 -8.57 -44.33 4.72
C PRO A 43 -9.98 -43.76 4.93
N ALA A 44 -10.46 -43.83 6.17
CA ALA A 44 -11.61 -43.03 6.61
C ALA A 44 -11.34 -41.59 6.16
N ALA A 45 -12.32 -41.00 5.47
CA ALA A 45 -12.27 -39.67 4.88
C ALA A 45 -11.90 -38.61 5.91
N SER A 46 -10.59 -38.43 6.15
CA SER A 46 -10.07 -37.25 6.80
C SER A 46 -10.21 -36.13 5.80
N THR A 47 -10.97 -35.10 6.18
CA THR A 47 -11.21 -33.82 5.53
C THR A 47 -9.95 -33.22 4.88
N GLN A 48 -9.55 -33.76 3.73
CA GLN A 48 -8.83 -33.01 2.72
C GLN A 48 -9.91 -32.20 2.02
N LEU A 49 -9.83 -30.87 2.05
CA LEU A 49 -10.66 -30.08 1.14
C LEU A 49 -10.42 -30.62 -0.26
N SER A 50 -11.51 -30.97 -0.94
CA SER A 50 -11.42 -31.39 -2.33
C SER A 50 -10.70 -30.29 -3.12
N GLN A 51 -9.93 -30.64 -4.16
CA GLN A 51 -9.29 -29.66 -5.05
C GLN A 51 -10.28 -28.59 -5.51
N GLN A 52 -11.54 -28.99 -5.69
CA GLN A 52 -12.67 -28.13 -6.01
C GLN A 52 -12.96 -27.07 -4.94
N ALA A 53 -12.87 -27.40 -3.65
CA ALA A 53 -13.04 -26.44 -2.55
C ALA A 53 -11.83 -25.48 -2.44
N MET A 54 -10.62 -25.94 -2.77
CA MET A 54 -9.44 -25.08 -2.84
C MET A 54 -9.50 -24.10 -4.03
N GLU A 55 -9.91 -24.56 -5.21
CA GLU A 55 -10.10 -23.73 -6.40
C GLU A 55 -11.23 -22.72 -6.21
N GLN A 56 -12.34 -23.14 -5.59
CA GLN A 56 -13.46 -22.27 -5.27
C GLN A 56 -13.04 -21.17 -4.27
N SER A 57 -12.30 -21.54 -3.23
CA SER A 57 -11.72 -20.59 -2.28
C SER A 57 -10.78 -19.60 -2.97
N GLN A 58 -9.92 -20.06 -3.90
CA GLN A 58 -9.05 -19.20 -4.68
C GLN A 58 -9.83 -18.20 -5.55
N LYS A 59 -10.91 -18.67 -6.18
CA LYS A 59 -11.78 -17.84 -7.01
C LYS A 59 -12.49 -16.77 -6.17
N GLU A 60 -12.95 -17.12 -4.98
CA GLU A 60 -13.58 -16.19 -4.04
C GLU A 60 -12.59 -15.13 -3.53
N VAL A 61 -11.34 -15.51 -3.24
CA VAL A 61 -10.27 -14.55 -2.89
C VAL A 61 -10.00 -13.57 -4.04
N LEU A 62 -9.85 -14.07 -5.27
CA LEU A 62 -9.60 -13.23 -6.44
C LEU A 62 -10.79 -12.31 -6.75
N GLN A 63 -12.01 -12.81 -6.57
CA GLN A 63 -13.22 -12.03 -6.79
C GLN A 63 -13.39 -10.93 -5.73
N ALA A 64 -13.22 -11.25 -4.44
CA ALA A 64 -13.23 -10.27 -3.36
C ALA A 64 -12.14 -9.20 -3.55
N ARG A 65 -10.93 -9.62 -3.94
CA ARG A 65 -9.82 -8.73 -4.28
C ARG A 65 -10.19 -7.78 -5.42
N ASN A 66 -10.71 -8.31 -6.53
CA ASN A 66 -11.05 -7.51 -7.71
C ASN A 66 -12.18 -6.52 -7.43
N SER A 67 -13.23 -6.94 -6.69
CA SER A 67 -14.33 -6.03 -6.31
C SER A 67 -13.86 -4.91 -5.40
N ILE A 68 -12.93 -5.17 -4.48
CA ILE A 68 -12.35 -4.15 -3.61
C ILE A 68 -11.43 -3.21 -4.41
N ILE A 69 -10.65 -3.71 -5.36
CA ILE A 69 -9.84 -2.89 -6.27
C ILE A 69 -10.73 -1.97 -7.13
N GLU A 70 -11.81 -2.50 -7.71
CA GLU A 70 -12.77 -1.73 -8.53
C GLU A 70 -13.47 -0.63 -7.73
N LEU A 71 -13.90 -0.92 -6.49
CA LEU A 71 -14.49 0.09 -5.60
C LEU A 71 -13.54 1.26 -5.30
N ASN A 72 -12.23 1.00 -5.25
CA ASN A 72 -11.23 2.02 -4.97
C ASN A 72 -10.85 2.84 -6.21
N GLN A 73 -10.72 2.20 -7.38
CA GLN A 73 -10.47 2.89 -8.64
C GLN A 73 -11.57 3.91 -8.98
N ASN A 74 -12.83 3.61 -8.59
CA ASN A 74 -13.95 4.53 -8.79
C ASN A 74 -13.96 5.73 -7.82
N LYS A 75 -13.33 5.63 -6.63
CA LYS A 75 -13.23 6.74 -5.67
C LYS A 75 -12.12 7.74 -6.00
N THR A 76 -11.13 7.34 -6.79
CA THR A 76 -10.00 8.20 -7.22
C THR A 76 -10.36 9.26 -8.26
N ASN A 77 -11.53 9.20 -8.91
CA ASN A 77 -11.95 10.16 -9.94
C ASN A 77 -12.64 11.44 -9.40
N ALA A 78 -12.68 11.66 -8.08
CA ALA A 78 -13.41 12.77 -7.44
C ALA A 78 -12.57 14.02 -7.13
N VAL A 79 -11.59 14.36 -7.98
CA VAL A 79 -10.62 15.47 -7.74
C VAL A 79 -11.31 16.83 -7.50
N VAL A 80 -12.46 17.09 -8.13
CA VAL A 80 -13.18 18.36 -8.00
C VAL A 80 -13.78 18.57 -6.59
N ASN A 81 -14.13 17.50 -5.86
CA ASN A 81 -14.71 17.62 -4.51
C ASN A 81 -13.63 17.70 -3.42
N ASP A 82 -12.42 17.20 -3.69
CA ASP A 82 -11.33 17.22 -2.72
C ASP A 82 -10.79 18.65 -2.49
N ILE A 83 -10.81 19.53 -3.49
CA ILE A 83 -10.22 20.88 -3.36
C ILE A 83 -10.98 21.72 -2.32
N ASP A 84 -12.29 21.87 -2.49
CA ASP A 84 -13.12 22.66 -1.58
C ASP A 84 -13.24 22.02 -0.20
N THR A 85 -13.16 20.69 -0.13
CA THR A 85 -13.27 19.94 1.14
C THR A 85 -12.00 20.05 1.99
N TYR A 86 -10.82 19.99 1.38
CA TYR A 86 -9.56 19.83 2.12
C TYR A 86 -8.64 21.06 2.11
N PHE A 87 -8.78 21.97 1.14
CA PHE A 87 -7.77 23.00 0.87
C PHE A 87 -8.34 24.42 0.85
N SER A 88 -9.43 24.65 1.58
CA SER A 88 -10.10 25.96 1.66
C SER A 88 -9.18 27.08 2.17
N GLY A 89 -8.29 26.78 3.13
CA GLY A 89 -7.29 27.71 3.66
C GLY A 89 -6.17 27.98 2.67
N MET A 90 -5.68 26.95 1.97
CA MET A 90 -4.74 27.12 0.86
C MET A 90 -5.30 28.02 -0.25
N LEU A 91 -6.60 27.92 -0.57
CA LEU A 91 -7.25 28.80 -1.55
C LEU A 91 -7.39 30.25 -1.07
N SER A 92 -7.70 30.46 0.21
CA SER A 92 -8.00 31.79 0.76
C SER A 92 -6.76 32.57 1.19
N HIS A 93 -5.69 31.88 1.60
CA HIS A 93 -4.45 32.49 2.08
C HIS A 93 -3.36 32.57 1.01
N SER A 94 -3.60 32.06 -0.21
CA SER A 94 -2.65 32.15 -1.31
C SER A 94 -2.49 33.59 -1.81
N SER A 95 -1.29 33.93 -2.25
CA SER A 95 -1.02 35.16 -3.01
C SER A 95 -1.52 35.08 -4.46
N LEU A 96 -1.91 33.89 -4.93
CA LEU A 96 -2.52 33.68 -6.24
C LEU A 96 -4.04 33.86 -6.18
N SER A 97 -4.68 34.02 -7.34
CA SER A 97 -6.14 33.93 -7.42
C SER A 97 -6.61 32.53 -6.99
N SER A 98 -7.81 32.40 -6.43
CA SER A 98 -8.35 31.08 -6.06
C SER A 98 -8.49 30.15 -7.26
N LEU A 99 -8.68 30.68 -8.47
CA LEU A 99 -8.71 29.90 -9.70
C LEU A 99 -7.33 29.30 -10.01
N ASP A 100 -6.28 30.11 -9.94
CA ASP A 100 -4.91 29.66 -10.23
C ASP A 100 -4.41 28.69 -9.15
N MET A 101 -4.66 29.01 -7.88
CA MET A 101 -4.32 28.13 -6.76
C MET A 101 -5.10 26.81 -6.84
N GLY A 102 -6.39 26.86 -7.15
CA GLY A 102 -7.22 25.66 -7.36
C GLY A 102 -6.72 24.81 -8.53
N GLY A 103 -6.30 25.44 -9.63
CA GLY A 103 -5.68 24.76 -10.76
C GLY A 103 -4.38 24.04 -10.38
N LEU A 104 -3.50 24.70 -9.62
CA LEU A 104 -2.25 24.10 -9.13
C LEU A 104 -2.49 22.98 -8.10
N ILE A 105 -3.49 23.12 -7.23
CA ILE A 105 -3.90 22.04 -6.32
C ILE A 105 -4.41 20.86 -7.14
N SER A 106 -5.27 21.08 -8.13
CA SER A 106 -5.77 20.03 -9.02
C SER A 106 -4.62 19.26 -9.69
N GLU A 107 -3.62 19.97 -10.22
CA GLU A 107 -2.40 19.39 -10.79
C GLU A 107 -1.55 18.64 -9.73
N ALA A 108 -1.51 19.16 -8.50
CA ALA A 108 -0.82 18.50 -7.40
C ALA A 108 -1.46 17.17 -6.99
N LEU A 109 -2.78 17.05 -7.14
CA LEU A 109 -3.54 15.83 -6.87
C LEU A 109 -3.46 14.81 -8.02
N GLN A 110 -2.95 15.19 -9.20
CA GLN A 110 -2.69 14.24 -10.29
C GLN A 110 -1.52 13.32 -9.94
N THR A 111 -1.74 12.02 -10.13
CA THR A 111 -0.74 10.96 -9.93
C THR A 111 -0.71 10.04 -11.15
N PRO A 112 0.41 9.34 -11.43
CA PRO A 112 0.46 8.35 -12.50
C PRO A 112 -0.57 7.21 -12.35
N GLY A 113 -1.15 7.06 -11.14
CA GLY A 113 -1.96 5.92 -10.75
C GLY A 113 -1.08 4.74 -10.39
N GLY A 114 -1.07 4.33 -9.13
CA GLY A 114 -0.36 3.14 -8.69
C GLY A 114 -0.83 1.89 -9.45
N GLN A 115 0.09 0.98 -9.76
CA GLN A 115 -0.22 -0.28 -10.46
C GLN A 115 -0.97 -1.30 -9.58
N GLY A 116 -1.71 -0.83 -8.56
CA GLY A 116 -2.53 -1.66 -7.68
C GLY A 116 -1.81 -2.31 -6.51
N ASN A 117 -0.56 -1.92 -6.18
CA ASN A 117 0.14 -2.37 -4.98
C ASN A 117 0.34 -1.23 -3.95
N SER A 118 0.49 -1.58 -2.68
CA SER A 118 0.61 -0.61 -1.57
C SER A 118 1.82 0.32 -1.70
N THR A 119 2.92 -0.19 -2.25
CA THR A 119 4.16 0.56 -2.49
C THR A 119 3.93 1.73 -3.45
N THR A 120 3.44 1.46 -4.66
CA THR A 120 3.22 2.51 -5.67
C THR A 120 2.18 3.54 -5.22
N MET A 121 1.11 3.09 -4.52
CA MET A 121 0.13 4.00 -3.90
C MET A 121 0.74 4.89 -2.80
N SER A 122 1.72 4.39 -2.05
CA SER A 122 2.42 5.16 -1.03
C SER A 122 3.39 6.18 -1.65
N MET A 123 4.03 5.82 -2.77
CA MET A 123 4.86 6.75 -3.55
C MET A 123 4.02 7.88 -4.17
N ASP A 124 2.85 7.55 -4.72
CA ASP A 124 1.89 8.54 -5.24
C ASP A 124 1.52 9.57 -4.16
N LEU A 125 1.12 9.07 -2.97
CA LEU A 125 0.73 9.92 -1.85
C LEU A 125 1.89 10.82 -1.37
N SER A 126 3.12 10.31 -1.43
CA SER A 126 4.33 11.06 -1.08
C SER A 126 4.61 12.18 -2.08
N LEU A 127 4.46 11.92 -3.39
CA LEU A 127 4.60 12.97 -4.40
C LEU A 127 3.50 14.04 -4.25
N THR A 128 2.25 13.63 -4.00
CA THR A 128 1.16 14.58 -3.74
C THR A 128 1.48 15.47 -2.54
N GLN A 129 1.99 14.91 -1.44
CA GLN A 129 2.45 15.70 -0.29
C GLN A 129 3.53 16.70 -0.68
N ALA A 130 4.54 16.28 -1.44
CA ALA A 130 5.61 17.17 -1.90
C ALA A 130 5.08 18.34 -2.75
N LYS A 131 4.23 18.05 -3.74
CA LYS A 131 3.64 19.07 -4.62
C LYS A 131 2.82 20.09 -3.81
N LEU A 132 1.97 19.63 -2.89
CA LEU A 132 1.15 20.51 -2.05
C LEU A 132 2.00 21.34 -1.08
N ASN A 133 3.01 20.73 -0.44
CA ASN A 133 3.93 21.44 0.45
C ASN A 133 4.68 22.55 -0.30
N TYR A 134 5.08 22.29 -1.55
CA TYR A 134 5.71 23.28 -2.40
C TYR A 134 4.78 24.48 -2.65
N LEU A 135 3.49 24.25 -2.94
CA LEU A 135 2.52 25.33 -3.14
C LEU A 135 2.36 26.21 -1.90
N VAL A 136 2.24 25.60 -0.71
CA VAL A 136 2.14 26.34 0.56
C VAL A 136 3.37 27.21 0.77
N GLN A 137 4.57 26.67 0.60
CA GLN A 137 5.79 27.45 0.80
C GLN A 137 5.97 28.56 -0.22
N LYS A 138 5.54 28.32 -1.46
CA LYS A 138 5.77 29.25 -2.57
C LYS A 138 4.77 30.40 -2.58
N PHE A 139 3.50 30.12 -2.27
CA PHE A 139 2.39 31.03 -2.51
C PHE A 139 1.60 31.40 -1.25
N THR A 140 1.86 30.78 -0.09
CA THR A 140 1.21 31.17 1.17
C THR A 140 2.15 32.01 2.04
N PRO A 141 1.70 33.16 2.58
CA PRO A 141 2.46 33.96 3.55
C PRO A 141 2.92 33.13 4.74
N ALA A 142 4.11 33.41 5.27
CA ALA A 142 4.76 32.61 6.32
C ALA A 142 3.88 32.40 7.56
N GLU A 143 3.11 33.43 7.95
CA GLU A 143 2.16 33.41 9.05
C GLU A 143 0.98 32.46 8.85
N GLN A 144 0.65 32.11 7.59
CA GLN A 144 -0.44 31.19 7.24
C GLN A 144 0.06 29.80 6.79
N GLN A 145 1.37 29.62 6.58
CA GLN A 145 1.91 28.34 6.11
C GLN A 145 1.60 27.18 7.06
N ALA A 146 1.58 27.41 8.37
CA ALA A 146 1.23 26.39 9.35
C ALA A 146 -0.19 25.82 9.13
N ALA A 147 -1.16 26.67 8.76
CA ALA A 147 -2.52 26.24 8.44
C ALA A 147 -2.54 25.40 7.16
N GLY A 148 -1.84 25.84 6.10
CA GLY A 148 -1.72 25.10 4.85
C GLY A 148 -1.08 23.72 5.03
N PHE A 149 0.00 23.62 5.80
CA PHE A 149 0.60 22.32 6.13
C PHE A 149 -0.34 21.44 6.96
N SER A 150 -1.16 22.02 7.83
CA SER A 150 -2.17 21.25 8.58
C SER A 150 -3.23 20.66 7.65
N GLU A 151 -3.72 21.41 6.67
CA GLU A 151 -4.67 20.93 5.65
C GLU A 151 -4.07 19.77 4.85
N ILE A 152 -2.82 19.89 4.41
CA ILE A 152 -2.09 18.83 3.71
C ILE A 152 -1.97 17.59 4.59
N ASN A 153 -1.55 17.74 5.85
CA ASN A 153 -1.40 16.59 6.76
C ASN A 153 -2.74 15.87 6.99
N ASN A 154 -3.85 16.62 7.11
CA ASN A 154 -5.18 16.03 7.24
C ASN A 154 -5.60 15.25 6.00
N TYR A 155 -5.39 15.83 4.80
CA TYR A 155 -5.66 15.15 3.53
C TYR A 155 -4.86 13.85 3.40
N ILE A 156 -3.54 13.91 3.62
CA ILE A 156 -2.64 12.76 3.55
C ILE A 156 -3.03 11.67 4.56
N ALA A 157 -3.37 12.06 5.80
CA ALA A 157 -3.82 11.12 6.83
C ALA A 157 -5.12 10.41 6.43
N GLN A 158 -6.09 11.13 5.85
CA GLN A 158 -7.33 10.51 5.38
C GLN A 158 -7.10 9.53 4.23
N LYS A 159 -6.27 9.90 3.24
CA LYS A 159 -5.95 8.97 2.13
C LYS A 159 -5.17 7.75 2.62
N ALA A 160 -4.23 7.91 3.55
CA ALA A 160 -3.53 6.80 4.18
C ALA A 160 -4.51 5.88 4.95
N SER A 161 -5.43 6.46 5.73
CA SER A 161 -6.45 5.69 6.44
C SER A 161 -7.39 4.94 5.50
N ALA A 162 -7.73 5.52 4.35
CA ALA A 162 -8.55 4.83 3.34
C ALA A 162 -7.81 3.63 2.74
N GLN A 163 -6.52 3.77 2.42
CA GLN A 163 -5.68 2.65 1.96
C GLN A 163 -5.59 1.55 3.03
N ASP A 164 -5.46 1.92 4.31
CA ASP A 164 -5.39 0.96 5.41
C ASP A 164 -6.72 0.25 5.65
N ALA A 165 -7.85 0.94 5.51
CA ALA A 165 -9.17 0.32 5.61
C ALA A 165 -9.37 -0.77 4.55
N VAL A 166 -8.95 -0.48 3.31
CA VAL A 166 -8.99 -1.45 2.20
C VAL A 166 -8.17 -2.70 2.51
N LEU A 167 -6.97 -2.52 3.05
CA LEU A 167 -6.12 -3.64 3.43
C LEU A 167 -6.73 -4.43 4.59
N LYS A 168 -7.30 -3.77 5.59
CA LYS A 168 -8.02 -4.43 6.69
C LYS A 168 -9.21 -5.25 6.20
N ASP A 169 -9.98 -4.73 5.25
CA ASP A 169 -11.12 -5.44 4.67
C ASP A 169 -10.65 -6.70 3.92
N LEU A 170 -9.58 -6.59 3.11
CA LEU A 170 -8.98 -7.72 2.41
C LEU A 170 -8.45 -8.78 3.38
N THR A 171 -7.67 -8.39 4.39
CA THR A 171 -7.12 -9.32 5.38
C THR A 171 -8.24 -9.97 6.20
N SER A 172 -9.31 -9.25 6.52
CA SER A 172 -10.48 -9.80 7.23
C SER A 172 -11.22 -10.83 6.39
N ALA A 173 -11.41 -10.57 5.09
CA ALA A 173 -12.01 -11.52 4.17
C ALA A 173 -11.14 -12.78 4.02
N SER A 174 -9.82 -12.63 3.88
CA SER A 174 -8.88 -13.76 3.83
C SER A 174 -8.89 -14.59 5.12
N LEU A 175 -8.98 -13.95 6.29
CA LEU A 175 -9.14 -14.63 7.58
C LEU A 175 -10.44 -15.44 7.64
N ALA A 176 -11.55 -14.89 7.19
CA ALA A 176 -12.83 -15.58 7.17
C ALA A 176 -12.78 -16.84 6.28
N ILE A 177 -12.14 -16.74 5.11
CA ILE A 177 -11.93 -17.86 4.20
C ILE A 177 -11.04 -18.92 4.84
N ALA A 178 -9.91 -18.55 5.45
CA ALA A 178 -9.02 -19.48 6.14
C ALA A 178 -9.75 -20.25 7.26
N LYS A 179 -10.63 -19.57 8.02
CA LYS A 179 -11.50 -20.21 9.02
C LYS A 179 -12.48 -21.20 8.40
N GLN A 180 -13.11 -20.83 7.28
CA GLN A 180 -14.08 -21.68 6.58
C GLN A 180 -13.42 -22.93 5.97
N THR A 181 -12.20 -22.80 5.47
CA THR A 181 -11.45 -23.92 4.87
C THR A 181 -10.65 -24.71 5.91
N GLY A 182 -10.58 -24.26 7.17
CA GLY A 182 -9.78 -24.94 8.19
C GLY A 182 -8.26 -24.79 8.00
N ASP A 183 -7.82 -23.79 7.23
CA ASP A 183 -6.42 -23.41 7.10
C ASP A 183 -5.94 -22.69 8.37
N LYS A 184 -5.30 -23.45 9.27
CA LYS A 184 -4.81 -22.93 10.57
C LYS A 184 -3.60 -22.03 10.46
N GLU A 185 -2.76 -22.21 9.44
CA GLU A 185 -1.63 -21.32 9.18
C GLU A 185 -2.13 -19.98 8.66
N GLY A 186 -3.06 -20.00 7.70
CA GLY A 186 -3.76 -18.80 7.21
C GLY A 186 -4.53 -18.07 8.31
N GLU A 187 -5.25 -18.79 9.17
CA GLU A 187 -5.98 -18.18 10.31
C GLU A 187 -5.03 -17.39 11.23
N THR A 188 -3.89 -18.00 11.59
CA THR A 188 -2.89 -17.36 12.44
C THR A 188 -2.25 -16.15 11.73
N GLY A 189 -1.86 -16.32 10.48
CA GLY A 189 -1.19 -15.28 9.69
C GLY A 189 -2.06 -14.05 9.47
N PHE A 190 -3.31 -14.23 9.01
CA PHE A 190 -4.21 -13.10 8.76
C PHE A 190 -4.67 -12.43 10.05
N SER A 191 -4.84 -13.17 11.16
CA SER A 191 -5.12 -12.57 12.46
C SER A 191 -3.99 -11.65 12.92
N GLN A 192 -2.74 -12.12 12.83
CA GLN A 192 -1.57 -11.30 13.18
C GLN A 192 -1.45 -10.06 12.28
N GLN A 193 -1.74 -10.18 10.99
CA GLN A 193 -1.74 -9.03 10.08
C GLN A 193 -2.81 -7.98 10.47
N LEU A 194 -4.01 -8.41 10.86
CA LEU A 194 -5.04 -7.50 11.36
C LEU A 194 -4.61 -6.78 12.64
N ASP A 195 -3.96 -7.49 13.56
CA ASP A 195 -3.43 -6.88 14.79
C ASP A 195 -2.40 -5.79 14.46
N LEU A 196 -1.48 -6.08 13.54
CA LEU A 196 -0.48 -5.10 13.07
C LEU A 196 -1.13 -3.90 12.35
N LEU A 197 -2.13 -4.13 11.50
CA LEU A 197 -2.87 -3.07 10.80
C LEU A 197 -3.65 -2.18 11.77
N ASN A 198 -4.21 -2.77 12.83
CA ASN A 198 -4.91 -2.05 13.88
C ASN A 198 -3.97 -1.25 14.77
N ALA A 199 -2.76 -1.76 15.01
CA ALA A 199 -1.72 -1.06 15.76
C ALA A 199 -0.98 0.02 14.94
N GLY A 200 -1.21 0.13 13.62
CA GLY A 200 -0.44 1.05 12.77
C GLY A 200 0.99 0.59 12.51
N GLN A 201 1.27 -0.70 12.69
CA GLN A 201 2.60 -1.31 12.66
C GLN A 201 2.79 -2.28 11.48
N HIS A 202 1.79 -2.39 10.60
CA HIS A 202 1.89 -3.23 9.41
C HIS A 202 3.01 -2.73 8.47
N ALA A 203 3.67 -3.64 7.76
CA ALA A 203 4.80 -3.31 6.88
C ALA A 203 4.44 -2.21 5.86
N SER A 204 3.26 -2.27 5.25
CA SER A 204 2.78 -1.24 4.33
C SER A 204 2.60 0.15 4.99
N GLN A 205 2.20 0.20 6.26
CA GLN A 205 2.04 1.45 7.01
C GLN A 205 3.39 2.06 7.39
N ASN A 206 4.36 1.21 7.75
CA ASN A 206 5.73 1.64 8.03
C ASN A 206 6.41 2.14 6.74
N GLU A 207 6.32 1.39 5.66
CA GLU A 207 6.84 1.77 4.34
C GLU A 207 6.26 3.11 3.88
N ARG A 208 4.93 3.30 3.98
CA ARG A 208 4.29 4.57 3.66
C ARG A 208 4.82 5.72 4.51
N ARG A 209 4.98 5.52 5.82
CA ARG A 209 5.52 6.54 6.73
C ARG A 209 6.95 6.94 6.34
N ASP A 210 7.76 5.96 5.96
CA ASP A 210 9.14 6.20 5.51
C ASP A 210 9.15 6.99 4.19
N MET A 211 8.29 6.65 3.22
CA MET A 211 8.18 7.40 1.96
C MET A 211 7.69 8.84 2.17
N LEU A 212 6.66 9.02 3.00
CA LEU A 212 6.15 10.35 3.36
C LEU A 212 7.23 11.18 4.06
N SER A 213 8.13 10.54 4.83
CA SER A 213 9.22 11.25 5.49
C SER A 213 10.22 11.84 4.48
N LEU A 214 10.45 11.17 3.34
CA LEU A 214 11.34 11.67 2.28
C LEU A 214 10.83 12.99 1.70
N THR A 215 9.52 13.07 1.45
CA THR A 215 8.85 14.20 0.78
C THR A 215 8.35 15.28 1.73
N ARG A 216 8.57 15.10 3.04
CA ARG A 216 8.11 16.05 4.06
C ARG A 216 8.83 17.40 3.98
N SER A 217 10.10 17.39 3.55
CA SER A 217 10.86 18.60 3.25
C SER A 217 10.79 18.90 1.75
N THR A 218 10.85 20.16 1.35
CA THR A 218 10.49 20.68 0.02
C THR A 218 11.67 21.01 -0.91
N SER A 219 12.91 20.86 -0.45
CA SER A 219 14.05 21.50 -1.12
C SER A 219 14.85 20.62 -2.10
N ASP A 220 14.65 19.30 -2.13
CA ASP A 220 15.48 18.43 -2.98
C ASP A 220 14.70 17.25 -3.56
N SER A 221 14.03 17.49 -4.69
CA SER A 221 13.32 16.43 -5.41
C SER A 221 14.25 15.34 -5.93
N ALA A 222 15.53 15.64 -6.20
CA ALA A 222 16.51 14.64 -6.59
C ALA A 222 16.79 13.66 -5.43
N ALA A 223 16.91 14.17 -4.20
CA ALA A 223 17.02 13.35 -3.00
C ALA A 223 15.77 12.48 -2.77
N TRP A 224 14.55 13.01 -2.96
CA TRP A 224 13.33 12.22 -2.81
C TRP A 224 13.31 11.03 -3.77
N PHE A 225 13.51 11.28 -5.08
CA PHE A 225 13.49 10.23 -6.09
C PHE A 225 14.64 9.24 -5.91
N SER A 226 15.81 9.70 -5.44
CA SER A 226 16.90 8.81 -5.05
C SER A 226 16.51 7.91 -3.88
N GLY A 227 15.88 8.47 -2.84
CA GLY A 227 15.38 7.73 -1.68
C GLY A 227 14.33 6.69 -2.06
N LEU A 228 13.34 7.05 -2.89
CA LEU A 228 12.32 6.11 -3.38
C LEU A 228 12.93 4.95 -4.18
N ARG A 229 13.91 5.23 -5.04
CA ARG A 229 14.66 4.17 -5.76
C ARG A 229 15.46 3.30 -4.82
N GLN A 230 16.06 3.88 -3.78
CA GLN A 230 16.83 3.12 -2.81
C GLN A 230 15.94 2.16 -2.01
N MET A 231 14.79 2.64 -1.51
CA MET A 231 13.82 1.80 -0.80
C MET A 231 13.38 0.60 -1.64
N SER A 232 13.12 0.80 -2.93
CA SER A 232 12.79 -0.28 -3.86
C SER A 232 13.93 -1.28 -4.08
N ARG A 233 15.18 -0.81 -4.17
CA ARG A 233 16.34 -1.70 -4.37
C ARG A 233 16.63 -2.57 -3.15
N THR A 234 16.45 -2.01 -1.96
CA THR A 234 16.72 -2.68 -0.68
C THR A 234 15.56 -3.51 -0.17
N SER A 235 14.40 -3.51 -0.83
CA SER A 235 13.28 -4.34 -0.42
C SER A 235 13.53 -5.82 -0.70
N ASP A 236 12.92 -6.69 0.09
CA ASP A 236 12.87 -8.14 -0.14
C ASP A 236 11.80 -8.51 -1.20
N ASP A 237 11.51 -7.60 -2.12
CA ASP A 237 10.59 -7.85 -3.22
C ASP A 237 11.25 -8.66 -4.32
N ALA A 238 10.44 -9.43 -5.04
CA ALA A 238 10.89 -10.07 -6.27
C ALA A 238 11.25 -9.02 -7.33
N ASP A 239 12.21 -9.34 -8.20
CA ASP A 239 12.74 -8.41 -9.21
C ASP A 239 11.63 -7.78 -10.08
N PHE A 240 10.59 -8.56 -10.42
CA PHE A 240 9.41 -8.07 -11.13
C PHE A 240 8.75 -6.85 -10.44
N PHE A 241 8.60 -6.88 -9.11
CA PHE A 241 8.02 -5.77 -8.36
C PHE A 241 8.99 -4.60 -8.20
N LYS A 242 10.30 -4.87 -8.18
CA LYS A 242 11.35 -3.83 -8.21
C LYS A 242 11.34 -3.08 -9.54
N ASP A 243 11.17 -3.79 -10.65
CA ASP A 243 11.06 -3.19 -11.98
C ASP A 243 9.82 -2.31 -12.11
N ILE A 244 8.65 -2.79 -11.65
CA ILE A 244 7.42 -1.99 -11.57
C ILE A 244 7.67 -0.71 -10.77
N THR A 245 8.27 -0.85 -9.60
CA THR A 245 8.52 0.29 -8.70
C THR A 245 9.50 1.28 -9.32
N SER A 246 10.57 0.81 -9.96
CA SER A 246 11.54 1.65 -10.67
C SER A 246 10.89 2.43 -11.81
N SER A 247 10.05 1.76 -12.62
CA SER A 247 9.26 2.41 -13.67
C SER A 247 8.29 3.45 -13.09
N HIS A 248 7.68 3.15 -11.94
CA HIS A 248 6.77 4.07 -11.26
C HIS A 248 7.49 5.33 -10.78
N VAL A 249 8.70 5.19 -10.21
CA VAL A 249 9.50 6.35 -9.81
C VAL A 249 9.85 7.24 -11.00
N ALA A 250 10.12 6.68 -12.19
CA ALA A 250 10.34 7.47 -13.40
C ALA A 250 9.08 8.26 -13.81
N ALA A 251 7.90 7.64 -13.72
CA ALA A 251 6.63 8.32 -13.99
C ALA A 251 6.35 9.44 -12.98
N LEU A 252 6.65 9.23 -11.69
CA LEU A 252 6.55 10.26 -10.65
C LEU A 252 7.49 11.45 -10.92
N GLN A 253 8.70 11.17 -11.40
CA GLN A 253 9.64 12.23 -11.79
C GLN A 253 9.14 13.05 -12.97
N GLN A 254 8.49 12.42 -13.96
CA GLN A 254 7.84 13.13 -15.06
C GLN A 254 6.68 14.00 -14.54
N GLN A 255 5.83 13.46 -13.67
CA GLN A 255 4.71 14.18 -13.05
C GLN A 255 5.16 15.38 -12.21
N TRP A 256 6.29 15.28 -11.51
CA TRP A 256 6.89 16.42 -10.84
C TRP A 256 7.29 17.53 -11.82
N ASN A 257 7.92 17.16 -12.94
CA ASN A 257 8.34 18.13 -13.95
C ASN A 257 7.14 18.84 -14.59
N THR A 258 6.07 18.11 -14.92
CA THR A 258 4.81 18.70 -15.42
C THR A 258 4.23 19.70 -14.43
N PHE A 259 4.14 19.31 -13.15
CA PHE A 259 3.68 20.20 -12.09
C PHE A 259 4.52 21.48 -12.01
N MET A 260 5.85 21.37 -12.05
CA MET A 260 6.75 22.53 -12.02
C MET A 260 6.60 23.44 -13.24
N GLN A 261 6.26 22.90 -14.42
CA GLN A 261 5.92 23.70 -15.59
C GLN A 261 4.62 24.49 -15.38
N SER A 262 3.58 23.87 -14.81
CA SER A 262 2.33 24.54 -14.46
C SER A 262 2.55 25.66 -13.44
N VAL A 263 3.37 25.42 -12.41
CA VAL A 263 3.78 26.45 -11.44
C VAL A 263 4.48 27.62 -12.14
N ALA A 264 5.44 27.34 -13.03
CA ALA A 264 6.18 28.37 -13.73
C ALA A 264 5.30 29.20 -14.67
N ALA A 265 4.30 28.58 -15.31
CA ALA A 265 3.36 29.26 -16.20
C ALA A 265 2.44 30.24 -15.47
N ILE A 266 2.06 29.94 -14.22
CA ILE A 266 1.21 30.81 -13.38
C ILE A 266 2.01 31.90 -12.68
N ALA A 267 3.28 31.66 -12.39
CA ALA A 267 4.17 32.60 -11.70
C ALA A 267 4.91 33.58 -12.62
N ALA A 268 4.73 33.47 -13.95
CA ALA A 268 5.32 34.34 -14.96
C ALA A 268 4.46 35.59 -15.21
#